data_AF-A0A328HHX7-F1
#
_entry.id   AF-A0A328HHX7-F1
#
_cell.length_a   1.000
_cell.length_b   1.000
_cell.length_c   1.000
_cell.angle_alpha   90.00
_cell.angle_beta   90.00
_cell.angle_gamma   90.00
#
_symmetry.space_group_name_H-M   'P 1'
#
loop_
_entity.id
_entity.type
_entity.pdbx_description
1 polymer ?
#
loop_
_entity_poly.entity_id
_entity_poly.type
_entity_poly.pdbx_seq_one_letter_code
_entity_poly.pdbx_strand_id
1 'polypeptide(L)'
;MITLQQDAEGFIRMNRHFPESIRVSVTFSDGTVEEVSGKRLNQAYDVALAEFRAQNHLDAKGFSRHQKSRTNPGNKVDFVRVQPGMGTAAG
;
A
#
# COMPACT_ATOMS: atom_id res chain seq x y z
N MET A 1 -19.96 -0.61 -0.78
CA MET A 1 -19.09 0.33 -0.06
C MET A 1 -17.96 -0.48 0.55
N ILE A 2 -16.70 -0.17 0.26
CA ILE A 2 -15.54 -0.85 0.89
C ILE A 2 -14.95 0.10 1.92
N THR A 3 -14.66 -0.41 3.11
CA THR A 3 -13.98 0.33 4.17
C THR A 3 -12.62 -0.31 4.43
N LEU A 4 -11.57 0.51 4.46
CA LEU A 4 -10.22 0.11 4.81
C LEU A 4 -9.80 0.86 6.06
N GLN A 5 -9.07 0.19 6.93
CA GLN A 5 -8.53 0.79 8.13
C GLN A 5 -7.01 0.81 8.03
N GLN A 6 -6.44 1.96 8.28
CA GLN A 6 -5.00 2.17 8.39
C GLN A 6 -4.52 1.65 9.74
N ASP A 7 -3.43 0.92 9.70
CA ASP A 7 -2.72 0.45 10.89
C ASP A 7 -1.93 1.59 11.55
N ALA A 8 -1.42 1.38 12.76
CA ALA A 8 -0.67 2.39 13.52
C ALA A 8 0.58 2.87 12.76
N GLU A 9 1.13 2.02 11.90
CA GLU A 9 2.29 2.30 11.06
C GLU A 9 1.97 3.11 9.79
N GLY A 10 0.69 3.39 9.51
CA GLY A 10 0.27 4.16 8.35
C GLY A 10 -0.04 3.34 7.09
N PHE A 11 -0.21 2.02 7.23
CA PHE A 11 -0.46 1.10 6.12
C PHE A 11 -1.88 0.55 6.15
N ILE A 12 -2.49 0.37 4.98
CA ILE A 12 -3.73 -0.41 4.82
C ILE A 12 -3.42 -1.80 4.27
N ARG A 13 -4.21 -2.80 4.65
CA ARG A 13 -4.15 -4.11 4.01
C ARG A 13 -4.86 -4.10 2.68
N MET A 14 -4.10 -4.27 1.60
CA MET A 14 -4.60 -4.34 0.24
C MET A 14 -3.78 -5.39 -0.52
N ASN A 15 -4.40 -6.52 -0.84
CA ASN A 15 -3.72 -7.62 -1.53
C ASN A 15 -3.98 -7.65 -3.05
N ARG A 16 -4.76 -6.70 -3.57
CA ARG A 16 -5.20 -6.63 -4.97
C ARG A 16 -5.57 -5.21 -5.35
N HIS A 17 -5.48 -4.91 -6.65
CA HIS A 17 -6.01 -3.68 -7.22
C HIS A 17 -7.54 -3.61 -7.11
N PHE A 18 -8.03 -2.41 -6.84
CA PHE A 18 -9.45 -2.10 -6.85
C PHE A 18 -9.87 -1.59 -8.24
N PRO A 19 -11.10 -1.83 -8.68
CA PRO A 19 -11.60 -1.23 -9.92
C PRO A 19 -11.61 0.30 -9.81
N GLU A 20 -11.24 1.03 -10.86
CA GLU A 20 -11.14 2.50 -10.81
C GLU A 20 -12.46 3.19 -10.47
N SER A 21 -13.60 2.61 -10.88
CA SER A 21 -14.94 3.13 -10.63
C SER A 21 -15.44 2.94 -9.20
N ILE A 22 -14.74 2.20 -8.34
CA ILE A 22 -15.18 2.04 -6.95
C ILE A 22 -14.66 3.16 -6.06
N ARG A 23 -15.45 3.45 -5.02
CA ARG A 23 -15.04 4.30 -3.90
C ARG A 23 -14.78 3.46 -2.67
N VAL A 24 -13.70 3.81 -1.98
CA VAL A 24 -13.21 3.13 -0.80
C VAL A 24 -13.04 4.15 0.31
N SER A 25 -13.73 3.96 1.43
CA SER A 25 -13.52 4.80 2.61
C SER A 25 -12.30 4.28 3.37
N VAL A 26 -11.31 5.14 3.58
CA VAL A 26 -10.10 4.83 4.33
C VAL A 26 -10.18 5.55 5.68
N THR A 27 -10.23 4.79 6.76
CA THR A 27 -10.08 5.28 8.12
C THR A 27 -8.60 5.32 8.47
N PHE A 28 -8.04 6.50 8.66
CA PHE A 28 -6.66 6.69 9.07
C PHE A 28 -6.47 6.45 10.56
N SER A 29 -5.22 6.21 10.98
CA SER A 29 -4.86 5.99 12.38
C SER A 29 -5.07 7.22 13.27
N ASP A 30 -5.13 8.41 12.64
CA ASP A 30 -5.51 9.69 13.28
C ASP A 30 -7.01 9.79 13.58
N GLY A 31 -7.82 8.81 13.14
CA GLY A 31 -9.28 8.81 13.29
C GLY A 31 -10.02 9.55 12.18
N THR A 32 -9.32 10.20 11.26
CA THR A 32 -9.89 10.80 10.06
C THR A 32 -10.36 9.71 9.09
N VAL A 33 -11.46 9.98 8.36
CA VAL A 33 -11.98 9.07 7.33
C VAL A 33 -12.07 9.84 6.02
N GLU A 34 -11.48 9.31 4.96
CA GLU A 34 -11.50 9.92 3.63
C GLU A 34 -11.96 8.93 2.57
N GLU A 35 -12.74 9.41 1.61
CA GLU A 35 -13.20 8.61 0.49
C GLU A 35 -12.17 8.69 -0.64
N VAL A 36 -11.53 7.56 -0.93
CA VAL A 36 -10.46 7.43 -1.91
C VAL A 36 -10.95 6.56 -3.07
N SER A 37 -10.66 6.96 -4.30
CA SER A 37 -11.00 6.15 -5.48
C SER A 37 -10.10 4.92 -5.58
N GLY A 38 -10.62 3.82 -6.13
CA GLY A 38 -9.83 2.61 -6.39
C GLY A 38 -8.57 2.91 -7.23
N LYS A 39 -8.68 3.85 -8.19
CA LYS A 39 -7.54 4.34 -8.99
C LYS A 39 -6.41 4.90 -8.12
N ARG A 40 -6.73 5.72 -7.13
CA ARG A 40 -5.74 6.37 -6.27
C ARG A 40 -5.06 5.36 -5.34
N LEU A 41 -5.82 4.38 -4.83
CA LEU A 41 -5.25 3.26 -4.06
C LEU A 41 -4.33 2.39 -4.91
N ASN A 42 -4.67 2.14 -6.18
CA ASN A 42 -3.80 1.38 -7.10
C ASN A 42 -2.49 2.13 -7.34
N GLN A 43 -2.52 3.45 -7.53
CA GLN A 43 -1.29 4.24 -7.65
C GLN A 43 -0.39 4.11 -6.42
N ALA A 44 -0.97 4.17 -5.21
CA ALA A 44 -0.22 3.95 -3.97
C ALA A 44 0.34 2.52 -3.89
N TYR A 45 -0.41 1.52 -4.36
CA TYR A 45 0.03 0.13 -4.45
C TYR A 45 1.23 -0.02 -5.38
N ASP A 46 1.18 0.55 -6.58
CA ASP A 46 2.27 0.50 -7.56
C ASP A 46 3.55 1.15 -7.03
N VAL A 47 3.44 2.30 -6.33
CA VAL A 47 4.58 2.96 -5.68
C VAL A 47 5.18 2.07 -4.59
N ALA A 48 4.35 1.55 -3.68
CA ALA A 48 4.81 0.66 -2.62
C ALA A 48 5.46 -0.62 -3.18
N LEU A 49 4.93 -1.16 -4.28
CA LEU A 49 5.49 -2.31 -4.96
C LEU A 49 6.84 -2.00 -5.62
N ALA A 50 6.99 -0.82 -6.22
CA ALA A 50 8.25 -0.37 -6.78
C ALA A 50 9.32 -0.21 -5.71
N GLU A 51 9.00 0.39 -4.56
CA GLU A 51 9.91 0.52 -3.42
C GLU A 51 10.29 -0.86 -2.84
N PHE A 52 9.31 -1.75 -2.65
CA PHE A 52 9.57 -3.11 -2.18
C PHE A 52 10.50 -3.87 -3.12
N ARG A 53 10.29 -3.77 -4.44
CA ARG A 53 11.17 -4.38 -5.45
C ARG A 53 12.55 -3.75 -5.45
N ALA A 54 12.66 -2.44 -5.31
CA ALA A 54 13.94 -1.74 -5.27
C ALA A 54 14.77 -2.19 -4.06
N GLN A 55 14.15 -2.26 -2.88
CA GLN A 55 14.80 -2.74 -1.65
C GLN A 55 15.21 -4.22 -1.77
N ASN A 56 14.35 -5.07 -2.32
CA ASN A 56 14.64 -6.49 -2.51
C ASN A 56 15.77 -6.73 -3.53
N HIS A 57 15.81 -5.95 -4.61
CA HIS A 57 16.86 -6.05 -5.63
C HIS A 57 18.23 -5.56 -5.12
N LEU A 58 18.26 -4.63 -4.14
CA LEU A 58 19.49 -4.19 -3.47
C LEU A 58 20.05 -5.28 -2.53
N ASP A 59 19.18 -5.97 -1.78
CA ASP A 59 19.58 -7.07 -0.88
C ASP A 59 20.07 -8.30 -1.65
N ALA A 60 19.48 -8.57 -2.83
CA ALA A 60 19.87 -9.66 -3.72
C ALA A 60 21.29 -9.53 -4.32
N LYS A 61 21.97 -8.38 -4.14
CA LYS A 61 23.29 -8.11 -4.74
C LYS A 61 24.49 -8.18 -3.80
N GLY A 62 24.38 -8.52 -2.52
CA GLY A 62 25.63 -8.70 -1.77
C GLY A 62 25.66 -9.16 -0.33
N PHE A 63 24.64 -8.99 0.51
CA PHE A 63 24.83 -9.25 1.95
C PHE A 63 23.52 -9.60 2.66
N SER A 64 23.31 -10.87 3.03
CA SER A 64 22.98 -11.26 4.43
C SER A 64 22.58 -12.73 4.58
N ARG A 65 23.39 -13.43 5.37
CA ARG A 65 23.13 -14.74 5.98
C ARG A 65 22.16 -14.53 7.15
N HIS A 66 21.08 -15.30 7.21
CA HIS A 66 20.16 -15.47 8.36
C HIS A 66 19.20 -14.32 8.70
N GLN A 67 18.07 -14.27 8.00
CA GLN A 67 16.77 -14.37 8.66
C GLN A 67 15.81 -14.98 7.63
N LYS A 68 14.77 -15.70 8.06
CA LYS A 68 13.68 -16.15 7.20
C LYS A 68 12.95 -14.92 6.62
N SER A 69 13.59 -14.15 5.76
CA SER A 69 12.90 -13.21 4.90
C SER A 69 12.12 -14.10 3.97
N ARG A 70 10.85 -14.25 4.32
CA ARG A 70 9.82 -14.94 3.58
C ARG A 70 9.90 -14.35 2.18
N THR A 71 10.70 -14.98 1.31
CA THR A 71 10.76 -14.72 -0.12
C THR A 71 9.35 -15.02 -0.56
N ASN A 72 8.47 -14.03 -0.51
CA ASN A 72 7.13 -14.17 -1.02
C ASN A 72 7.36 -14.27 -2.53
N PRO A 73 7.16 -15.44 -3.16
CA PRO A 73 7.30 -15.53 -4.63
C PRO A 73 6.25 -14.66 -5.33
N GLY A 74 5.28 -14.14 -4.57
CA GLY A 74 4.36 -13.11 -5.01
C GLY A 74 5.06 -11.77 -5.05
N ASN A 75 5.33 -11.30 -6.25
CA ASN A 75 5.74 -9.95 -6.64
C ASN A 75 4.68 -8.89 -6.26
N LYS A 76 4.24 -8.90 -5.00
CA LYS A 76 3.01 -8.31 -4.47
C LYS A 76 3.31 -7.70 -3.10
N VAL A 77 2.75 -6.53 -2.84
CA VAL A 77 2.66 -5.97 -1.49
C VAL A 77 1.28 -6.30 -0.92
N ASP A 78 1.22 -6.68 0.35
CA ASP A 78 -0.04 -6.86 1.08
C ASP A 78 -0.41 -5.61 1.90
N PHE A 79 0.54 -4.69 2.05
CA PHE A 79 0.44 -3.47 2.83
C PHE A 79 0.78 -2.29 1.94
N VAL A 80 -0.15 -1.35 1.81
CA VAL A 80 0.03 -0.14 1.03
C VAL A 80 0.06 1.04 1.97
N ARG A 81 1.10 1.87 1.86
CA ARG A 81 1.18 3.09 2.64
C ARG A 81 0.16 4.08 2.10
N VAL A 82 -0.69 4.57 2.98
CA VAL A 82 -1.67 5.62 2.65
C VAL A 82 -1.46 6.80 3.58
N GLN A 83 -1.85 7.99 3.14
CA GLN A 83 -1.77 9.21 3.92
C GLN A 83 -3.05 10.01 3.74
N PRO A 84 -3.51 10.73 4.78
CA PRO A 84 -4.62 11.65 4.64
C PRO A 84 -4.30 12.70 3.56
N GLY A 85 -5.31 13.09 2.78
CA GLY A 85 -5.14 14.00 1.65
C GLY A 85 -4.92 13.32 0.29
N MET A 86 -4.99 11.99 0.22
CA MET A 86 -4.87 11.24 -1.04
C MET A 86 -6.12 11.36 -1.92
N GLY A 87 -7.31 11.44 -1.32
CA GLY A 87 -8.60 11.57 -1.99
C GLY A 87 -8.93 13.00 -2.43
N THR A 88 -8.20 14.00 -1.94
CA THR A 88 -8.35 15.42 -2.26
C THR A 88 -7.14 15.93 -3.04
N ALA A 89 -7.06 15.55 -4.32
CA ALA A 89 -6.48 16.41 -5.34
C ALA A 89 -7.64 17.15 -6.03
N ALA A 90 -8.27 18.05 -5.28
CA ALA A 90 -9.12 19.09 -5.85
C ALA A 90 -8.29 20.38 -5.86
N GLY A 91 -7.87 20.76 -7.07
CA GLY A 91 -7.10 21.95 -7.40
C GLY A 91 -6.83 21.95 -8.88
#